data_AF-A0A328SCU8-F1
#
_entry.id   AF-A0A328SCU8-F1
#
_cell.length_a   1.000
_cell.length_b   1.000
_cell.length_c   1.000
_cell.angle_alpha   90.00
_cell.angle_beta   90.00
_cell.angle_gamma   90.00
#
_symmetry.space_group_name_H-M   'P 1'
#
loop_
_entity.id
_entity.type
_entity.pdbx_description
1 polymer ?
#
loop_
_entity_poly.entity_id
_entity_poly.type
_entity_poly.pdbx_seq_one_letter_code
_entity_poly.pdbx_strand_id
1 'polypeptide(L)'
;MDKIPIDLLDTINNSKDTNTFNETTPEGNNIQGKILLNRGGLHGSLLIESVNGEPAQQFIRGFPKIKYFDESQEELINEKVEAFEKLDGTCIGIYALKDHHNKIIEFVPKSRQKAVLDEHFREMLYHCDTRSLIPLMAHYPVSVVYMEMFGMLNEHTLPHKKTYIDVRL
;
A
#
# COMPACT_ATOMS: atom_id res chain seq x y z
N MET A 1 -2.75 11.96 18.36
CA MET A 1 -1.74 11.07 17.78
C MET A 1 -2.14 9.65 18.14
N ASP A 2 -2.50 8.84 17.15
CA ASP A 2 -2.58 7.40 17.36
C ASP A 2 -1.18 6.92 17.71
N LYS A 3 -1.00 6.37 18.91
CA LYS A 3 0.32 5.90 19.35
C LYS A 3 0.68 4.69 18.49
N ILE A 4 1.75 4.82 17.71
CA ILE A 4 2.34 3.67 17.02
C ILE A 4 2.84 2.72 18.13
N PRO A 5 2.39 1.46 18.13
CA PRO A 5 2.86 0.47 19.09
C PRO A 5 4.40 0.41 19.13
N ILE A 6 4.97 0.36 20.34
CA ILE A 6 6.43 0.43 20.58
C ILE A 6 7.14 -0.74 19.90
N ASP A 7 6.54 -1.93 19.92
CA ASP A 7 7.01 -3.14 19.24
C ASP A 7 7.13 -2.97 17.72
N LEU A 8 6.22 -2.22 17.10
CA LEU A 8 6.29 -1.91 15.66
C LEU A 8 7.43 -0.91 15.36
N LEU A 9 7.59 0.11 16.21
CA LEU A 9 8.69 1.07 16.07
C LEU A 9 10.04 0.37 16.22
N ASP A 10 10.18 -0.50 17.23
CA ASP A 10 11.38 -1.28 17.46
C ASP A 10 11.67 -2.24 16.30
N THR A 11 10.63 -2.86 15.73
CA THR A 11 10.79 -3.74 14.57
C THR A 11 11.37 -3.00 13.37
N ILE A 12 10.84 -1.82 13.05
CA ILE A 12 11.30 -1.05 11.88
C ILE A 12 12.68 -0.44 12.13
N ASN A 13 12.92 0.09 13.33
CA ASN A 13 14.18 0.75 13.66
C ASN A 13 15.36 -0.24 13.76
N ASN A 14 15.10 -1.50 14.15
CA ASN A 14 16.15 -2.49 14.38
C ASN A 14 16.26 -3.56 13.29
N SER A 15 15.39 -3.57 12.27
CA SER A 15 15.48 -4.54 11.18
C SER A 15 16.59 -4.18 10.19
N LYS A 16 17.42 -5.17 9.83
CA LYS A 16 18.47 -5.04 8.80
C LYS A 16 17.91 -4.84 7.39
N ASP A 17 16.64 -5.16 7.17
CA ASP A 17 15.97 -5.01 5.88
C ASP A 17 15.17 -3.70 5.80
N THR A 18 15.48 -2.74 6.67
CA THR A 18 14.87 -1.41 6.63
C THR A 18 15.71 -0.48 5.77
N ASN A 19 15.10 0.07 4.74
CA ASN A 19 15.72 1.08 3.89
C ASN A 19 15.16 2.46 4.24
N THR A 20 16.00 3.48 4.17
CA THR A 20 15.53 4.87 4.23
C THR A 20 15.00 5.31 2.86
N PHE A 21 14.03 6.21 2.86
CA PHE A 21 13.54 6.85 1.65
C PHE A 21 13.43 8.37 1.85
N ASN A 22 13.56 9.09 0.74
CA ASN A 22 13.27 10.50 0.61
C ASN A 22 12.66 10.69 -0.78
N GLU A 23 11.33 10.84 -0.84
CA GLU A 23 10.57 10.82 -2.09
C GLU A 23 9.64 12.04 -2.16
N THR A 24 9.29 12.43 -3.38
CA THR A 24 8.31 13.50 -3.63
C THR A 24 7.01 12.85 -4.11
N THR A 25 5.90 13.19 -3.46
CA THR A 25 4.58 12.67 -3.77
C THR A 25 3.99 13.33 -5.03
N PRO A 26 2.91 12.77 -5.61
CA PRO A 26 2.23 13.38 -6.77
C PRO A 26 1.83 14.85 -6.60
N GLU A 27 1.37 15.27 -5.42
CA GLU A 27 1.02 16.67 -5.15
C GLU A 27 2.21 17.53 -4.72
N GLY A 28 3.43 16.99 -4.75
CA GLY A 28 4.67 17.72 -4.50
C GLY A 28 5.13 17.76 -3.04
N ASN A 29 4.53 16.97 -2.15
CA ASN A 29 4.99 16.88 -0.77
C ASN A 29 6.29 16.05 -0.69
N ASN A 30 7.27 16.54 0.06
CA ASN A 30 8.48 15.77 0.36
C ASN A 30 8.23 14.88 1.58
N ILE A 31 8.44 13.58 1.45
CA ILE A 31 8.29 12.62 2.54
C ILE A 31 9.60 11.90 2.81
N GLN A 32 9.94 11.73 4.08
CA GLN A 32 11.14 11.01 4.50
C GLN A 32 10.79 10.01 5.59
N GLY A 33 11.51 8.88 5.58
CA GLY A 33 11.31 7.86 6.59
C GLY A 33 11.94 6.54 6.20
N LYS A 34 11.29 5.45 6.61
CA LYS A 34 11.80 4.07 6.52
C LYS A 34 10.78 3.14 5.90
N ILE A 35 11.23 2.24 5.03
CA ILE A 35 10.44 1.15 4.46
C ILE A 35 11.02 -0.19 4.88
N LEU A 36 10.16 -1.09 5.35
CA LEU A 36 10.55 -2.41 5.78
C LEU A 36 10.45 -3.41 4.61
N LEU A 37 11.58 -3.95 4.16
CA LEU A 37 11.66 -4.90 3.05
C LEU A 37 11.86 -6.35 3.51
N ASN A 38 11.74 -6.62 4.82
CA ASN A 38 11.94 -7.95 5.39
C ASN A 38 10.95 -9.00 4.85
N ARG A 39 11.32 -10.29 4.93
CA ARG A 39 10.40 -11.40 4.60
C ARG A 39 9.49 -11.67 5.80
N GLY A 40 8.41 -10.89 5.95
CA GLY A 40 7.48 -11.05 7.08
C GLY A 40 6.10 -10.42 6.87
N GLY A 41 5.29 -10.44 7.93
CA GLY A 41 3.91 -9.90 7.93
C GLY A 41 3.82 -8.37 7.79
N LEU A 42 4.96 -7.67 7.86
CA LEU A 42 5.07 -6.21 7.76
C LEU A 42 5.82 -5.75 6.51
N HIS A 43 6.12 -6.66 5.58
CA HIS A 43 6.82 -6.31 4.35
C HIS A 43 6.07 -5.23 3.57
N GLY A 44 6.79 -4.18 3.17
CA GLY A 44 6.26 -3.01 2.47
C GLY A 44 5.55 -2.01 3.36
N SER A 45 5.69 -2.12 4.69
CA SER A 45 5.22 -1.09 5.63
C SER A 45 6.16 0.12 5.62
N LEU A 46 5.58 1.30 5.85
CA LEU A 46 6.31 2.56 5.95
C LEU A 46 6.23 3.10 7.37
N LEU A 47 7.34 3.66 7.85
CA LEU A 47 7.36 4.63 8.92
C LEU A 47 7.76 5.97 8.31
N ILE A 48 6.80 6.86 8.10
CA ILE A 48 7.06 8.25 7.70
C ILE A 48 7.50 8.98 8.96
N GLU A 49 8.63 9.68 8.90
CA GLU A 49 9.24 10.39 10.03
C GLU A 49 9.06 11.90 9.88
N SER A 50 9.09 12.42 8.65
CA SER A 50 8.86 13.83 8.33
C SER A 50 8.09 14.04 7.03
N VAL A 51 7.38 15.17 6.97
CA VAL A 51 6.65 15.65 5.79
C VAL A 51 6.97 17.13 5.62
N ASN A 52 7.48 17.50 4.44
CA ASN A 52 7.93 18.85 4.10
C ASN A 52 8.94 19.43 5.11
N GLY A 53 9.81 18.57 5.66
CA GLY A 53 10.81 18.94 6.67
C GLY A 53 10.28 19.00 8.10
N GLU A 54 8.97 18.95 8.31
CA GLU A 54 8.36 18.97 9.65
C GLU A 54 8.19 17.55 10.21
N PRO A 55 8.42 17.33 11.52
CA PRO A 55 8.20 16.04 12.15
C PRO A 55 6.75 15.57 12.03
N ALA A 56 6.53 14.40 11.43
CA ALA A 56 5.19 13.87 11.16
C ALA A 56 5.23 12.33 11.14
N GLN A 57 5.20 11.72 12.33
CA GLN A 57 5.28 10.27 12.47
C GLN A 57 3.98 9.55 12.07
N GLN A 58 4.07 8.70 11.05
CA GLN A 58 2.93 7.90 10.56
C GLN A 58 3.39 6.49 10.23
N PHE A 59 2.63 5.50 10.69
CA PHE A 59 2.85 4.10 10.31
C PHE A 59 1.82 3.66 9.27
N ILE A 60 2.31 3.29 8.09
CA ILE A 60 1.50 2.76 7.00
C ILE A 60 1.78 1.27 6.88
N ARG A 61 0.80 0.44 7.23
CA ARG A 61 0.97 -1.01 7.25
C ARG A 61 1.06 -1.57 5.83
N GLY A 62 2.06 -2.41 5.57
CA GLY A 62 2.21 -3.19 4.33
C GLY A 62 1.13 -4.26 4.18
N PHE A 63 0.79 -4.63 2.93
CA PHE A 63 -0.16 -5.73 2.71
C PHE A 63 0.44 -7.05 3.22
N PRO A 64 -0.26 -7.76 4.13
CA PRO A 64 0.28 -8.96 4.76
C PRO A 64 0.55 -10.03 3.72
N LYS A 65 1.58 -10.86 3.97
CA LYS A 65 1.84 -12.02 3.11
C LYS A 65 0.76 -13.07 3.35
N ILE A 66 -0.07 -13.30 2.35
CA ILE A 66 -1.01 -14.42 2.33
C ILE A 66 -0.22 -15.66 1.89
N LYS A 67 -0.28 -16.73 2.68
CA LYS A 67 0.37 -18.01 2.35
C LYS A 67 -0.54 -18.81 1.42
N TYR A 68 0.06 -19.59 0.53
CA TYR A 68 -0.69 -20.62 -0.17
C TYR A 68 -1.17 -21.67 0.82
N PHE A 69 -2.35 -22.21 0.55
CA PHE A 69 -2.86 -23.35 1.29
C PHE A 69 -1.95 -24.55 1.03
N ASP A 70 -1.60 -25.27 2.09
CA ASP A 70 -0.80 -26.49 2.04
C ASP A 70 -1.43 -27.55 2.96
N GLU A 71 -1.03 -28.81 2.79
CA GLU A 71 -1.57 -29.96 3.55
C GLU A 71 -1.36 -29.83 5.08
N SER A 72 -0.43 -28.98 5.53
CA SER A 72 -0.24 -28.72 6.97
C SER A 72 -1.32 -27.83 7.58
N GLN A 73 -2.22 -27.29 6.75
CA GLN A 73 -3.31 -26.39 7.15
C GLN A 73 -4.70 -27.05 7.05
N GLU A 74 -4.76 -28.39 6.94
CA GLU A 74 -6.02 -29.15 6.86
C GLU A 74 -7.00 -28.87 8.01
N GLU A 75 -6.51 -28.51 9.19
CA GLU A 75 -7.35 -28.18 10.35
C GLU A 75 -8.24 -26.93 10.13
N LEU A 76 -7.84 -26.02 9.23
CA LEU A 76 -8.59 -24.82 8.87
C LEU A 76 -9.82 -25.11 7.97
N ILE A 77 -9.93 -26.32 7.42
CA ILE A 77 -11.04 -26.73 6.53
C ILE A 77 -12.38 -26.76 7.29
N ASN A 78 -12.36 -26.83 8.62
CA ASN A 78 -13.57 -26.91 9.45
C ASN A 78 -14.19 -25.53 9.79
N GLU A 79 -13.55 -24.43 9.39
CA GLU A 79 -14.10 -23.07 9.59
C GLU A 79 -14.84 -22.58 8.34
N LYS A 80 -15.86 -21.74 8.53
CA LYS A 80 -16.49 -21.03 7.41
C LYS A 80 -15.50 -20.00 6.89
N VAL A 81 -14.93 -20.27 5.73
CA VAL A 81 -14.03 -19.35 5.03
C VAL A 81 -14.77 -18.59 3.94
N GLU A 82 -14.49 -17.29 3.83
CA GLU A 82 -14.91 -16.50 2.67
C GLU A 82 -13.84 -16.62 1.58
N ALA A 83 -14.26 -17.07 0.40
CA ALA A 83 -13.39 -17.18 -0.76
C ALA A 83 -13.55 -15.94 -1.64
N PHE A 84 -12.42 -15.35 -2.04
CA PHE A 84 -12.36 -14.24 -2.97
C PHE A 84 -11.56 -14.64 -4.20
N GLU A 85 -11.91 -14.07 -5.35
CA GLU A 85 -11.11 -14.25 -6.56
C GLU A 85 -9.71 -13.65 -6.35
N LYS A 86 -8.67 -14.45 -6.60
CA LYS A 86 -7.29 -13.95 -6.63
C LYS A 86 -7.00 -13.39 -8.02
N LEU A 87 -7.05 -12.06 -8.11
CA LEU A 87 -6.65 -11.34 -9.30
C LEU A 87 -5.12 -11.45 -9.54
N ASP A 88 -4.73 -11.35 -10.80
CA ASP A 88 -3.34 -11.46 -11.25
C ASP A 88 -2.90 -10.11 -11.83
N GLY A 89 -2.34 -9.27 -10.98
CA GLY A 89 -1.93 -7.93 -11.33
C GLY A 89 -0.84 -7.42 -10.41
N THR A 90 -0.90 -6.13 -10.11
CA THR A 90 0.01 -5.48 -9.19
C THR A 90 -0.77 -4.92 -8.02
N CYS A 91 -0.42 -5.37 -6.81
CA CYS A 91 -0.98 -4.85 -5.59
C CYS A 91 -0.49 -3.41 -5.34
N ILE A 92 -1.43 -2.46 -5.33
CA ILE A 92 -1.21 -1.04 -5.06
C ILE A 92 -1.85 -0.70 -3.73
N GLY A 93 -1.11 0.02 -2.89
CA GLY A 93 -1.66 0.65 -1.68
C GLY A 93 -1.92 2.13 -1.92
N ILE A 94 -2.98 2.69 -1.36
CA ILE A 94 -3.19 4.14 -1.30
C ILE A 94 -3.34 4.52 0.17
N TYR A 95 -2.44 5.38 0.68
CA TYR A 95 -2.46 5.80 2.07
C TYR A 95 -2.76 7.29 2.21
N ALA A 96 -3.39 7.65 3.32
CA ALA A 96 -3.64 9.05 3.67
C ALA A 96 -2.37 9.65 4.26
N LEU A 97 -1.73 10.56 3.53
CA LEU A 97 -0.61 11.34 4.02
C LEU A 97 -1.13 12.46 4.91
N LYS A 98 -0.63 12.52 6.15
CA LYS A 98 -0.95 13.57 7.11
C LYS A 98 0.23 14.52 7.33
N ASP A 99 -0.07 15.77 7.65
CA ASP A 99 0.93 16.74 8.09
C ASP A 99 1.25 16.61 9.61
N HIS A 100 2.09 17.51 10.12
CA HIS A 100 2.43 17.58 11.55
C HIS A 100 1.24 17.95 12.47
N HIS A 101 0.16 18.48 11.91
CA HIS A 101 -1.11 18.72 12.60
C HIS A 101 -2.08 17.53 12.51
N ASN A 102 -1.63 16.39 11.96
CA ASN A 102 -2.44 15.19 11.74
C ASN A 102 -3.62 15.42 10.79
N LYS A 103 -3.55 16.46 9.94
CA LYS A 103 -4.52 16.73 8.88
C LYS A 103 -4.10 15.95 7.63
N ILE A 104 -5.05 15.25 7.01
CA ILE A 104 -4.82 14.59 5.71
C ILE A 104 -4.59 15.70 4.66
N ILE A 105 -3.46 15.62 3.97
CA ILE A 105 -3.06 16.56 2.92
C ILE A 105 -3.07 15.94 1.53
N GLU A 106 -2.90 14.63 1.41
CA GLU A 106 -2.83 13.93 0.12
C GLU A 106 -3.17 12.44 0.29
N PHE A 107 -3.65 11.79 -0.78
CA PHE A 107 -3.74 10.33 -0.87
C PHE A 107 -2.63 9.81 -1.78
N VAL A 108 -1.64 9.15 -1.20
CA VAL A 108 -0.41 8.79 -1.90
C VAL A 108 -0.47 7.31 -2.31
N PRO A 109 -0.40 7.01 -3.61
CA PRO A 109 -0.26 5.62 -4.06
C PRO A 109 1.15 5.11 -3.77
N LYS A 110 1.26 3.84 -3.40
CA LYS A 110 2.51 3.13 -3.12
C LYS A 110 2.49 1.73 -3.71
N SER A 111 3.68 1.21 -4.00
CA SER A 111 3.87 -0.21 -4.28
C SER A 111 4.32 -0.94 -3.01
N ARG A 112 4.63 -2.24 -3.15
CA ARG A 112 5.15 -3.05 -2.06
C ARG A 112 6.56 -2.62 -1.61
N GLN A 113 7.37 -2.04 -2.50
CA GLN A 113 8.79 -1.74 -2.24
C GLN A 113 9.14 -0.24 -2.33
N LYS A 114 8.15 0.64 -2.55
CA LYS A 114 8.34 2.09 -2.60
C LYS A 114 7.31 2.83 -1.75
N ALA A 115 7.68 4.00 -1.25
CA ALA A 115 6.78 4.84 -0.48
C ALA A 115 5.85 5.66 -1.37
N VAL A 116 6.30 5.97 -2.59
CA VAL A 116 5.54 6.58 -3.68
C VAL A 116 5.55 5.64 -4.88
N LEU A 117 4.39 5.48 -5.52
CA LEU A 117 4.24 4.64 -6.70
C LEU A 117 5.03 5.21 -7.88
N ASP A 118 5.70 4.33 -8.63
CA ASP A 118 6.44 4.71 -9.83
C ASP A 118 5.55 5.35 -10.89
N GLU A 119 6.12 6.27 -11.66
CA GLU A 119 5.41 7.07 -12.66
C GLU A 119 4.59 6.23 -13.64
N HIS A 120 5.17 5.17 -14.20
CA HIS A 120 4.45 4.27 -15.11
C HIS A 120 3.21 3.63 -14.48
N PHE A 121 3.30 3.17 -13.24
CA PHE A 121 2.14 2.60 -12.53
C PHE A 121 1.14 3.68 -12.09
N ARG A 122 1.61 4.90 -11.83
CA ARG A 122 0.76 6.06 -11.52
C ARG A 122 -0.06 6.50 -12.73
N GLU A 123 0.54 6.50 -13.92
CA GLU A 123 -0.18 6.73 -15.19
C GLU A 123 -1.28 5.68 -15.39
N MET A 124 -0.99 4.40 -15.15
CA MET A 124 -2.02 3.35 -15.21
C MET A 124 -3.12 3.56 -14.17
N LEU A 125 -2.75 3.90 -12.93
CA LEU A 125 -3.71 4.16 -11.84
C LEU A 125 -4.62 5.35 -12.15
N TYR A 126 -4.14 6.36 -12.87
CA TYR A 126 -4.96 7.50 -13.33
C TYR A 126 -6.13 7.05 -14.22
N HIS A 127 -5.97 5.95 -14.95
CA HIS A 127 -7.05 5.38 -15.75
C HIS A 127 -8.01 4.47 -14.96
N CYS A 128 -7.69 4.14 -13.71
CA CYS A 128 -8.57 3.36 -12.84
C CYS A 128 -9.69 4.23 -12.22
N ASP A 129 -10.86 3.65 -11.99
CA ASP A 129 -11.93 4.32 -11.24
C ASP A 129 -11.63 4.34 -9.73
N THR A 130 -10.97 5.40 -9.28
CA THR A 130 -10.58 5.61 -7.88
C THR A 130 -11.53 6.53 -7.11
N ARG A 131 -12.62 6.99 -7.75
CA ARG A 131 -13.52 8.04 -7.21
C ARG A 131 -14.15 7.67 -5.86
N SER A 132 -14.40 6.38 -5.63
CA SER A 132 -15.01 5.87 -4.40
C SER A 132 -14.03 5.71 -3.24
N LEU A 133 -12.72 5.77 -3.49
CA LEU A 133 -11.69 5.50 -2.47
C LEU A 133 -11.53 6.65 -1.48
N ILE A 134 -11.55 7.89 -1.97
CA ILE A 134 -11.41 9.07 -1.11
C ILE A 134 -12.56 9.18 -0.09
N PRO A 135 -13.85 9.07 -0.49
CA PRO A 135 -14.95 9.04 0.47
C PRO A 135 -14.84 7.88 1.47
N LEU A 136 -14.40 6.70 1.03
CA LEU A 136 -14.22 5.54 1.89
C LEU A 136 -13.14 5.81 2.97
N MET A 137 -11.98 6.32 2.57
CA MET A 137 -10.88 6.64 3.49
C MET A 137 -11.18 7.84 4.40
N ALA A 138 -12.07 8.74 3.99
CA ALA A 138 -12.55 9.83 4.84
C ALA A 138 -13.57 9.33 5.88
N HIS A 139 -14.39 8.32 5.52
CA HIS A 139 -15.44 7.80 6.39
C HIS A 139 -14.93 6.77 7.39
N TYR A 140 -13.98 5.93 6.99
CA TYR A 140 -13.34 4.94 7.85
C TYR A 140 -11.94 5.42 8.23
N PRO A 141 -11.51 5.28 9.50
CA PRO A 141 -10.17 5.66 9.95
C PRO A 141 -9.10 4.65 9.48
N VAL A 142 -9.09 4.33 8.18
CA VAL A 142 -8.11 3.43 7.57
C VAL A 142 -6.88 4.23 7.17
N SER A 143 -5.69 3.73 7.53
CA SER A 143 -4.42 4.37 7.15
C SER A 143 -4.05 4.11 5.70
N VAL A 144 -4.51 2.99 5.14
CA VAL A 144 -4.21 2.55 3.78
C VAL A 144 -5.29 1.61 3.24
N VAL A 145 -5.58 1.72 1.95
CA VAL A 145 -6.42 0.79 1.19
C VAL A 145 -5.55 0.06 0.19
N TYR A 146 -5.73 -1.25 0.07
CA TYR A 146 -5.04 -2.08 -0.92
C TYR A 146 -6.00 -2.56 -1.99
N MET A 147 -5.55 -2.54 -3.24
CA MET A 147 -6.28 -3.04 -4.40
C MET A 147 -5.33 -3.74 -5.35
N GLU A 148 -5.88 -4.60 -6.20
CA GLU A 148 -5.14 -5.14 -7.33
C GLU A 148 -5.40 -4.26 -8.56
N MET A 149 -4.33 -3.75 -9.17
CA MET A 149 -4.39 -3.14 -10.49
C MET A 149 -4.08 -4.22 -11.52
N PHE A 150 -5.05 -4.58 -12.36
CA PHE A 150 -4.92 -5.65 -13.36
C PHE A 150 -5.63 -5.24 -14.65
N GLY A 151 -5.16 -5.71 -15.79
CA GLY A 151 -5.71 -5.35 -17.10
C GLY A 151 -4.68 -5.51 -18.21
N MET A 152 -5.08 -5.24 -19.45
CA MET A 152 -4.23 -5.45 -20.63
C MET A 152 -2.91 -4.67 -20.60
N LEU A 153 -2.90 -3.49 -19.95
CA LEU A 153 -1.69 -2.66 -19.83
C LEU A 153 -0.75 -3.12 -18.70
N ASN A 154 -1.23 -3.95 -17.79
CA ASN A 154 -0.43 -4.56 -16.72
C ASN A 154 -0.33 -6.06 -16.99
N GLU A 155 0.56 -6.44 -17.90
CA GLU A 155 0.73 -7.83 -18.34
C GLU A 155 1.27 -8.69 -17.20
N HIS A 156 0.42 -9.61 -16.72
CA HIS A 156 0.80 -10.70 -15.82
C HIS A 156 0.51 -12.04 -16.50
N THR A 157 0.60 -13.14 -15.75
CA THR A 157 0.54 -14.51 -16.28
C THR A 157 -0.81 -14.82 -16.92
N LEU A 158 -1.89 -14.23 -16.40
CA LEU A 158 -3.25 -14.39 -16.92
C LEU A 158 -3.64 -13.23 -17.85
N PRO A 159 -4.00 -13.51 -19.12
CA PRO A 159 -4.45 -12.48 -20.04
C PRO A 159 -5.87 -12.01 -19.70
N HIS A 160 -5.99 -10.76 -19.25
CA HIS A 160 -7.28 -10.17 -18.90
C HIS A 160 -7.99 -9.56 -20.11
N LYS A 161 -8.62 -10.40 -20.95
CA LYS A 161 -9.28 -9.99 -22.21
C LYS A 161 -10.58 -9.19 -22.03
N LYS A 162 -11.12 -9.09 -20.81
CA LYS A 162 -12.41 -8.44 -20.51
C LYS A 162 -12.31 -7.17 -19.66
N THR A 163 -11.14 -6.81 -19.15
CA THR A 163 -10.90 -5.52 -18.49
C THR A 163 -10.57 -4.47 -19.54
N TYR A 164 -11.62 -4.01 -20.22
CA TYR A 164 -11.55 -2.84 -21.09
C TYR A 164 -11.31 -1.58 -20.25
N ILE A 165 -10.09 -1.05 -20.30
CA ILE A 165 -9.93 0.40 -20.36
C ILE A 165 -9.73 0.70 -21.85
N ASP A 166 -10.83 1.00 -22.53
CA ASP A 166 -10.84 1.57 -23.88
C ASP A 166 -10.28 3.00 -23.77
N VAL A 167 -8.95 3.16 -23.67
CA VAL A 167 -8.34 4.44 -24.00
C VAL A 167 -8.24 4.46 -25.52
N ARG A 168 -9.32 4.89 -26.18
CA ARG A 168 -9.21 5.35 -27.56
C ARG A 168 -8.26 6.54 -27.55
N LEU A 169 -7.06 6.29 -28.04
CA LEU A 169 -6.19 7.32 -28.64
C LEU A 169 -6.94 8.00 -29.79
#